data_AF-A0A933UHS8-F1
#
_entry.id   AF-A0A933UHS8-F1
#
_cell.length_a   1.000
_cell.length_b   1.000
_cell.length_c   1.000
_cell.angle_alpha   90.00
_cell.angle_beta   90.00
_cell.angle_gamma   90.00
#
_symmetry.space_group_name_H-M   'P 1'
#
loop_
_entity.id
_entity.type
_entity.pdbx_description
1 polymer ?
#
loop_
_entity_poly.entity_id
_entity_poly.type
_entity_poly.pdbx_seq_one_letter_code
_entity_poly.pdbx_strand_id
1 'polypeptide(L)'
;MKNVVIVGAGGRDFHTFNVVFRGDTDVKVVAFTAAQIPNIDHRTYPPDLAGPGYPDGIPIVPESELLALIRDHAVDEVVFAYSDIAYPDLMHLAEKVLAAGPDFRLVGMKASALASTKPVVAVCATRTGCGKSQTSRTVARILQERGLKVALVRHPMPYGNLHDMRVQRFRTLEEIDASHPTIEEREEYELPVREGVTVYAGVDYGDILALAEEDADVVLWDGGNNDLPFYVPDLMIVVADALRPGHETAYHPSEANVHLADVLAVNKVDSAAELDVAKAVAGLQGLNPDATLLLAKSPATLEAGPSIEGMRVLVVEDGPTITHGGMPFGAGTVAARAHGAAELVDPRPYAVGSLRGVYEKYPHIGAVLPAMGYGDEQLRELAATIAATPCDVVVSGTPIDLTAALQVAGAPDRPIRHVAYDLDEGTKAQLAALLEPWIVRWSA
;
A
#
# COMPACT_ATOMS: atom_id res chain seq x y z
N MET A 1 18.03 -28.31 12.53
CA MET A 1 16.98 -27.29 12.58
C MET A 1 17.65 -25.93 12.43
N LYS A 2 17.37 -25.23 11.34
CA LYS A 2 17.93 -23.92 10.99
C LYS A 2 17.14 -22.83 11.71
N ASN A 3 17.80 -21.93 12.44
CA ASN A 3 17.15 -20.78 13.07
C ASN A 3 17.06 -19.63 12.08
N VAL A 4 15.86 -19.10 11.89
CA VAL A 4 15.57 -18.05 10.90
C VAL A 4 14.95 -16.84 11.58
N VAL A 5 15.35 -15.64 11.16
CA VAL A 5 14.62 -14.40 11.46
C VAL A 5 14.06 -13.85 10.16
N ILE A 6 12.81 -13.41 10.16
CA ILE A 6 12.21 -12.74 8.99
C ILE A 6 12.16 -11.25 9.29
N VAL A 7 12.87 -10.47 8.48
CA VAL A 7 12.88 -9.00 8.59
C VAL A 7 11.87 -8.38 7.64
N GLY A 8 10.99 -7.53 8.17
CA GLY A 8 9.88 -6.98 7.42
C GLY A 8 9.24 -5.77 8.07
N ALA A 9 8.17 -5.32 7.43
CA ALA A 9 7.38 -4.16 7.81
C ALA A 9 6.03 -4.54 8.43
N GLY A 10 5.79 -5.82 8.76
CA GLY A 10 4.51 -6.30 9.28
C GLY A 10 3.47 -6.53 8.18
N GLY A 11 3.82 -7.23 7.10
CA GLY A 11 2.84 -7.67 6.11
C GLY A 11 3.35 -8.86 5.31
N ARG A 12 4.23 -8.61 4.35
CA ARG A 12 4.84 -9.67 3.53
C ARG A 12 5.66 -10.68 4.34
N ASP A 13 6.22 -10.29 5.47
CA ASP A 13 6.91 -11.17 6.40
C ASP A 13 6.00 -12.31 6.91
N PHE A 14 4.77 -12.01 7.32
CA PHE A 14 3.79 -13.03 7.71
C PHE A 14 3.42 -13.94 6.54
N HIS A 15 3.20 -13.39 5.35
CA HIS A 15 2.95 -14.18 4.14
C HIS A 15 4.12 -15.11 3.81
N THR A 16 5.34 -14.58 3.88
CA THR A 16 6.58 -15.35 3.64
C THR A 16 6.70 -16.50 4.63
N PHE A 17 6.41 -16.27 5.91
CA PHE A 17 6.34 -17.34 6.90
C PHE A 17 5.27 -18.38 6.53
N ASN A 18 4.04 -17.94 6.29
CA ASN A 18 2.88 -18.80 6.05
C ASN A 18 3.04 -19.74 4.86
N VAL A 19 3.73 -19.29 3.81
CA VAL A 19 3.90 -20.05 2.56
C VAL A 19 5.23 -20.82 2.52
N VAL A 20 6.31 -20.25 3.04
CA VAL A 20 7.66 -20.82 2.87
C VAL A 20 8.10 -21.67 4.06
N PHE A 21 7.69 -21.32 5.27
CA PHE A 21 8.28 -21.89 6.50
C PHE A 21 7.28 -22.58 7.43
N ARG A 22 5.98 -22.25 7.33
CA ARG A 22 4.95 -22.83 8.19
C ARG A 22 4.85 -24.34 7.97
N GLY A 23 5.07 -25.10 9.04
CA GLY A 23 5.03 -26.57 9.03
C GLY A 23 6.35 -27.24 8.60
N ASP A 24 7.38 -26.48 8.25
CA ASP A 24 8.71 -27.03 7.98
C ASP A 24 9.37 -27.47 9.30
N THR A 25 9.67 -28.77 9.45
CA THR A 25 10.28 -29.30 10.68
C THR A 25 11.80 -29.11 10.73
N ASP A 26 12.42 -28.70 9.64
CA ASP A 26 13.86 -28.43 9.56
C ASP A 26 14.20 -26.96 9.82
N VAL A 27 13.20 -26.08 9.91
CA VAL A 27 13.37 -24.64 10.14
C VAL A 27 12.60 -24.19 11.38
N LYS A 28 13.19 -23.27 12.15
CA LYS A 28 12.51 -22.55 13.23
C LYS A 28 12.65 -21.05 13.00
N VAL A 29 11.54 -20.38 12.72
CA VAL A 29 11.48 -18.92 12.68
C VAL A 29 11.40 -18.40 14.11
N VAL A 30 12.47 -17.78 14.59
CA VAL A 30 12.60 -17.38 16.00
C VAL A 30 11.98 -16.03 16.30
N ALA A 31 11.85 -15.15 15.30
CA ALA A 31 11.23 -13.84 15.42
C ALA A 31 10.87 -13.25 14.05
N PHE A 32 9.90 -12.34 14.05
CA PHE A 32 9.72 -11.31 13.04
C PHE A 32 10.30 -9.99 13.55
N THR A 33 10.82 -9.14 12.66
CA THR A 33 11.11 -7.75 13.01
C THR A 33 10.03 -6.79 12.52
N ALA A 34 9.95 -5.62 13.15
CA ALA A 34 9.04 -4.55 12.77
C ALA A 34 9.76 -3.20 12.68
N ALA A 35 9.47 -2.42 11.64
CA ALA A 35 10.09 -1.11 11.39
C ALA A 35 9.14 0.01 10.94
N GLN A 36 8.01 -0.32 10.29
CA GLN A 36 7.12 0.68 9.67
C GLN A 36 5.77 0.81 10.40
N ILE A 37 5.08 -0.31 10.65
CA ILE A 37 3.76 -0.30 11.26
C ILE A 37 3.86 0.10 12.74
N PRO A 38 3.16 1.17 13.16
CA PRO A 38 3.14 1.58 14.56
C PRO A 38 2.53 0.51 15.46
N ASN A 39 3.11 0.32 16.66
CA ASN A 39 2.59 -0.55 17.72
C ASN A 39 2.49 -2.03 17.34
N ILE A 40 3.13 -2.48 16.26
CA ILE A 40 3.20 -3.91 15.94
C ILE A 40 4.37 -4.61 16.65
N ASP A 41 5.41 -3.84 16.95
CA ASP A 41 6.53 -4.28 17.77
C ASP A 41 6.05 -4.66 19.18
N HIS A 42 6.67 -5.70 19.74
CA HIS A 42 6.30 -6.32 21.03
C HIS A 42 5.01 -7.14 21.04
N ARG A 43 4.38 -7.35 19.87
CA ARG A 43 3.28 -8.30 19.72
C ARG A 43 3.82 -9.71 19.45
N THR A 44 2.91 -10.67 19.39
CA THR A 44 3.19 -12.06 19.05
C THR A 44 2.35 -12.45 17.85
N TYR A 45 2.99 -13.03 16.82
CA TYR A 45 2.29 -13.73 15.76
C TYR A 45 1.58 -14.96 16.36
N PRO A 46 0.24 -15.04 16.30
CA PRO A 46 -0.54 -15.95 17.13
C PRO A 46 -0.21 -17.44 16.93
N PRO A 47 -0.22 -18.27 17.99
CA PRO A 47 0.00 -19.72 17.90
C PRO A 47 -0.94 -20.43 16.91
N ASP A 48 -2.20 -20.02 16.83
CA ASP A 48 -3.23 -20.61 15.97
C ASP A 48 -3.01 -20.31 14.48
N LEU A 49 -2.29 -19.21 14.16
CA LEU A 49 -1.82 -18.89 12.82
C LEU A 49 -0.48 -19.55 12.50
N ALA A 50 0.41 -19.58 13.49
CA ALA A 50 1.75 -20.13 13.39
C ALA A 50 1.78 -21.67 13.26
N GLY A 51 0.76 -22.34 13.83
CA GLY A 51 0.58 -23.78 13.78
C GLY A 51 1.34 -24.54 14.88
N PRO A 52 1.28 -25.88 14.87
CA PRO A 52 1.72 -26.73 16.00
C PRO A 52 3.20 -26.59 16.40
N GLY A 53 4.06 -26.08 15.52
CA GLY A 53 5.47 -25.84 15.81
C GLY A 53 5.73 -24.63 16.74
N TYR A 54 4.71 -23.81 16.98
CA TYR A 54 4.82 -22.54 17.71
C TYR A 54 3.69 -22.40 18.74
N PRO A 55 3.66 -23.21 19.81
CA PRO A 55 2.60 -23.19 20.82
C PRO A 55 2.47 -21.86 21.55
N ASP A 56 3.57 -21.09 21.64
CA ASP A 56 3.62 -19.76 22.26
C ASP A 56 3.60 -18.63 21.21
N GLY A 57 3.42 -18.98 19.92
CA GLY A 57 3.50 -18.05 18.80
C GLY A 57 4.93 -17.67 18.43
N ILE A 58 5.08 -16.64 17.60
CA ILE A 58 6.38 -16.11 17.17
C ILE A 58 6.48 -14.64 17.60
N PRO A 59 7.53 -14.23 18.33
CA PRO A 59 7.65 -12.84 18.77
C PRO A 59 7.86 -11.90 17.58
N ILE A 60 7.26 -10.71 17.67
CA ILE A 60 7.47 -9.58 16.75
C ILE A 60 8.22 -8.51 17.53
N VAL A 61 9.43 -8.17 17.10
CA VAL A 61 10.34 -7.29 17.87
C VAL A 61 10.84 -6.11 17.02
N PRO A 62 11.27 -5.00 17.64
CA PRO A 62 11.85 -3.89 16.88
C PRO A 62 13.04 -4.33 16.03
N GLU A 63 13.13 -3.87 14.78
CA GLU A 63 14.26 -4.21 13.90
C GLU A 63 15.62 -3.78 14.47
N SER A 64 15.65 -2.75 15.33
CA SER A 64 16.87 -2.35 16.03
C SER A 64 17.49 -3.46 16.89
N GLU A 65 16.73 -4.49 17.25
CA GLU A 65 17.19 -5.65 18.03
C GLU A 65 17.76 -6.78 17.14
N LEU A 66 17.73 -6.65 15.81
CA LEU A 66 18.12 -7.71 14.87
C LEU A 66 19.50 -8.33 15.17
N LEU A 67 20.51 -7.50 15.45
CA LEU A 67 21.85 -8.01 15.75
C LEU A 67 21.92 -8.74 17.11
N ALA A 68 21.07 -8.38 18.07
CA ALA A 68 20.95 -9.12 19.32
C ALA A 68 20.26 -10.47 19.09
N LEU A 69 19.15 -10.49 18.35
CA LEU A 69 18.46 -11.73 17.97
C LEU A 69 19.39 -12.72 17.27
N ILE A 70 20.22 -12.22 16.33
CA ILE A 70 21.19 -13.07 15.61
C ILE A 70 22.13 -13.78 16.59
N ARG A 71 22.66 -13.07 17.59
CA ARG A 71 23.58 -13.64 18.58
C ARG A 71 22.86 -14.57 19.55
N ASP A 72 21.75 -14.12 20.10
CA ASP A 72 21.07 -14.78 21.22
C ASP A 72 20.36 -16.07 20.77
N HIS A 73 19.91 -16.11 19.52
CA HIS A 73 19.26 -17.29 18.93
C HIS A 73 20.16 -18.09 18.00
N ALA A 74 21.44 -17.73 17.83
CA ALA A 74 22.35 -18.36 16.87
C ALA A 74 21.67 -18.52 15.49
N VAL A 75 21.22 -17.40 14.93
CA VAL A 75 20.47 -17.37 13.67
C VAL A 75 21.38 -17.82 12.53
N ASP A 76 20.85 -18.68 11.66
CA ASP A 76 21.57 -19.20 10.49
C ASP A 76 21.22 -18.44 9.20
N GLU A 77 20.00 -17.90 9.10
CA GLU A 77 19.55 -17.12 7.94
C GLU A 77 18.59 -16.00 8.36
N VAL A 78 18.79 -14.81 7.78
CA VAL A 78 17.84 -13.71 7.83
C VAL A 78 17.14 -13.62 6.48
N VAL A 79 15.82 -13.72 6.51
CA VAL A 79 14.96 -13.65 5.33
C VAL A 79 14.38 -12.26 5.23
N PHE A 80 14.60 -11.60 4.10
CA PHE A 80 14.12 -10.25 3.86
C PHE A 80 12.75 -10.24 3.17
N ALA A 81 11.81 -9.50 3.75
CA ALA A 81 10.40 -9.48 3.36
C ALA A 81 9.77 -8.07 3.45
N TYR A 82 10.50 -7.02 3.06
CA TYR A 82 9.87 -5.71 2.83
C TYR A 82 9.19 -5.65 1.48
N SER A 83 8.09 -4.88 1.42
CA SER A 83 7.37 -4.59 0.19
C SER A 83 7.81 -3.29 -0.48
N ASP A 84 8.55 -2.41 0.19
CA ASP A 84 9.06 -1.11 -0.33
C ASP A 84 10.28 -0.60 0.47
N ILE A 85 11.45 -0.60 -0.15
CA ILE A 85 12.69 -0.07 0.46
C ILE A 85 13.66 0.42 -0.61
N ALA A 86 14.47 1.44 -0.31
CA ALA A 86 15.53 1.85 -1.21
C ALA A 86 16.63 0.77 -1.29
N TYR A 87 17.21 0.56 -2.48
CA TYR A 87 18.29 -0.40 -2.66
C TYR A 87 19.49 -0.19 -1.74
N PRO A 88 19.97 1.05 -1.49
CA PRO A 88 21.05 1.27 -0.53
C PRO A 88 20.69 0.79 0.88
N ASP A 89 19.47 1.04 1.37
CA ASP A 89 19.05 0.65 2.72
C ASP A 89 18.94 -0.87 2.86
N LEU A 90 18.38 -1.55 1.85
CA LEU A 90 18.36 -3.02 1.77
C LEU A 90 19.79 -3.57 1.84
N MET A 91 20.70 -3.03 1.03
CA MET A 91 22.09 -3.52 0.99
C MET A 91 22.83 -3.22 2.29
N HIS A 92 22.61 -2.05 2.92
CA HIS A 92 23.18 -1.76 4.23
C HIS A 92 22.67 -2.71 5.32
N LEU A 93 21.40 -3.13 5.26
CA LEU A 93 20.87 -4.15 6.16
C LEU A 93 21.51 -5.51 5.88
N ALA A 94 21.61 -5.92 4.62
CA ALA A 94 22.24 -7.18 4.21
C ALA A 94 23.69 -7.27 4.69
N GLU A 95 24.51 -6.22 4.49
CA GLU A 95 25.91 -6.19 4.92
C GLU A 95 26.05 -6.32 6.45
N LYS A 96 25.12 -5.74 7.22
CA LYS A 96 25.11 -5.91 8.70
C LYS A 96 24.83 -7.36 9.10
N VAL A 97 23.90 -8.03 8.40
CA VAL A 97 23.59 -9.45 8.63
C VAL A 97 24.79 -10.32 8.26
N LEU A 98 25.36 -10.14 7.07
CA LEU A 98 26.51 -10.92 6.61
C LEU A 98 27.71 -10.76 7.56
N ALA A 99 27.97 -9.54 8.05
CA ALA A 99 29.02 -9.29 9.03
C ALA A 99 28.74 -9.97 10.39
N ALA A 100 27.47 -10.20 10.75
CA ALA A 100 27.07 -10.89 11.97
C ALA A 100 27.11 -12.43 11.84
N GLY A 101 27.17 -12.98 10.62
CA GLY A 101 27.35 -14.40 10.35
C GLY A 101 26.26 -15.12 9.53
N PRO A 102 24.96 -14.84 9.70
CA PRO A 102 23.89 -15.53 8.97
C PRO A 102 23.92 -15.29 7.46
N ASP A 103 23.32 -16.21 6.70
CA ASP A 103 22.94 -15.96 5.31
C ASP A 103 21.89 -14.85 5.24
N PHE A 104 21.88 -14.07 4.15
CA PHE A 104 20.82 -13.12 3.86
C PHE A 104 20.06 -13.54 2.60
N ARG A 105 18.74 -13.72 2.71
CA ARG A 105 17.92 -14.32 1.65
C ARG A 105 16.78 -13.41 1.20
N LEU A 106 16.66 -13.23 -0.12
CA LEU A 106 15.48 -12.68 -0.77
C LEU A 106 14.58 -13.82 -1.28
N VAL A 107 13.29 -13.76 -0.98
CA VAL A 107 12.32 -14.77 -1.43
C VAL A 107 11.67 -14.34 -2.73
N GLY A 108 11.82 -15.16 -3.77
CA GLY A 108 11.21 -14.92 -5.07
C GLY A 108 9.83 -15.56 -5.25
N MET A 109 9.10 -15.08 -6.27
CA MET A 109 7.73 -15.49 -6.62
C MET A 109 7.49 -17.00 -6.58
N LYS A 110 8.39 -17.80 -7.16
CA LYS A 110 8.23 -19.26 -7.23
C LYS A 110 8.05 -19.91 -5.86
N ALA A 111 8.65 -19.36 -4.81
CA ALA A 111 8.58 -19.91 -3.46
C ALA A 111 7.42 -19.33 -2.65
N SER A 112 7.01 -18.08 -2.90
CA SER A 112 6.05 -17.36 -2.07
C SER A 112 4.67 -17.13 -2.70
N ALA A 113 4.49 -17.38 -3.99
CA ALA A 113 3.20 -17.18 -4.65
C ALA A 113 2.32 -18.44 -4.56
N LEU A 114 1.05 -18.25 -4.22
CA LEU A 114 0.04 -19.30 -4.19
C LEU A 114 -0.63 -19.43 -5.57
N ALA A 115 -0.90 -20.67 -5.98
CA ALA A 115 -1.63 -20.94 -7.21
C ALA A 115 -3.15 -20.80 -6.97
N SER A 116 -3.81 -20.04 -7.83
CA SER A 116 -5.27 -19.89 -7.83
C SER A 116 -5.91 -20.83 -8.87
N THR A 117 -7.09 -21.33 -8.53
CA THR A 117 -8.02 -22.04 -9.42
C THR A 117 -8.86 -21.09 -10.27
N LYS A 118 -8.93 -19.81 -9.87
CA LYS A 118 -9.55 -18.72 -10.63
C LYS A 118 -8.49 -17.90 -11.35
N PRO A 119 -8.84 -17.26 -12.48
CA PRO A 119 -8.00 -16.24 -13.07
C PRO A 119 -7.57 -15.16 -12.09
N VAL A 120 -6.32 -14.70 -12.22
CA VAL A 120 -5.73 -13.66 -11.38
C VAL A 120 -5.23 -12.49 -12.21
N VAL A 121 -5.72 -11.29 -11.92
CA VAL A 121 -5.09 -10.03 -12.35
C VAL A 121 -4.34 -9.44 -11.18
N ALA A 122 -3.05 -9.17 -11.34
CA ALA A 122 -2.25 -8.47 -10.33
C ALA A 122 -1.99 -7.02 -10.76
N VAL A 123 -2.27 -6.08 -9.86
CA VAL A 123 -1.88 -4.67 -9.98
C VAL A 123 -0.82 -4.38 -8.93
N CYS A 124 0.43 -4.20 -9.38
CA CYS A 124 1.58 -3.86 -8.56
C CYS A 124 2.13 -2.49 -8.96
N ALA A 125 3.21 -2.02 -8.35
CA ALA A 125 3.82 -0.74 -8.69
C ALA A 125 5.35 -0.77 -8.61
N THR A 126 5.95 0.31 -9.08
CA THR A 126 7.37 0.62 -8.85
C THR A 126 7.61 1.43 -7.57
N ARG A 127 6.55 1.98 -6.95
CA ARG A 127 6.63 2.67 -5.67
C ARG A 127 5.25 2.83 -5.02
N THR A 128 5.24 3.01 -3.70
CA THR A 128 4.07 3.57 -2.99
C THR A 128 3.65 4.91 -3.61
N GLY A 129 2.33 5.11 -3.76
CA GLY A 129 1.76 6.34 -4.32
C GLY A 129 1.78 6.46 -5.85
N CYS A 130 2.11 5.41 -6.61
CA CYS A 130 2.07 5.45 -8.09
C CYS A 130 0.65 5.56 -8.68
N GLY A 131 -0.37 5.20 -7.91
CA GLY A 131 -1.77 5.19 -8.38
C GLY A 131 -2.37 3.80 -8.62
N LYS A 132 -1.92 2.79 -7.87
CA LYS A 132 -2.46 1.42 -7.98
C LYS A 132 -3.95 1.37 -7.71
N SER A 133 -4.42 2.00 -6.63
CA SER A 133 -5.81 1.85 -6.19
C SER A 133 -6.81 2.33 -7.26
N GLN A 134 -6.56 3.43 -7.99
CA GLN A 134 -7.43 3.80 -9.13
C GLN A 134 -7.34 2.84 -10.33
N THR A 135 -6.16 2.28 -10.58
CA THR A 135 -5.98 1.24 -11.62
C THR A 135 -6.76 -0.02 -11.24
N SER A 136 -6.60 -0.52 -10.02
CA SER A 136 -7.31 -1.70 -9.49
C SER A 136 -8.83 -1.50 -9.54
N ARG A 137 -9.35 -0.37 -9.08
CA ARG A 137 -10.80 -0.06 -9.19
C ARG A 137 -11.27 -0.02 -10.64
N THR A 138 -10.50 0.57 -11.55
CA THR A 138 -10.84 0.58 -12.98
C THR A 138 -10.87 -0.83 -13.56
N VAL A 139 -9.88 -1.68 -13.24
CA VAL A 139 -9.87 -3.10 -13.65
C VAL A 139 -11.11 -3.82 -13.12
N ALA A 140 -11.41 -3.67 -11.82
CA ALA A 140 -12.59 -4.28 -11.21
C ALA A 140 -13.89 -3.88 -11.92
N ARG A 141 -14.06 -2.58 -12.19
CA ARG A 141 -15.21 -2.03 -12.90
C ARG A 141 -15.37 -2.62 -14.30
N ILE A 142 -14.28 -2.67 -15.07
CA ILE A 142 -14.29 -3.27 -16.42
C ILE A 142 -14.72 -4.74 -16.37
N LEU A 143 -14.19 -5.51 -15.41
CA LEU A 143 -14.55 -6.92 -15.24
C LEU A 143 -16.02 -7.09 -14.84
N GLN A 144 -16.53 -6.26 -13.93
CA GLN A 144 -17.95 -6.25 -13.53
C GLN A 144 -18.89 -5.85 -14.69
N GLU A 145 -18.50 -4.88 -15.51
CA GLU A 145 -19.24 -4.48 -16.72
C GLU A 145 -19.34 -5.63 -17.74
N ARG A 146 -18.41 -6.59 -17.69
CA ARG A 146 -18.46 -7.85 -18.46
C ARG A 146 -19.17 -8.98 -17.73
N GLY A 147 -19.78 -8.71 -16.57
CA GLY A 147 -20.58 -9.65 -15.81
C GLY A 147 -19.80 -10.60 -14.91
N LEU A 148 -18.50 -10.37 -14.71
CA LEU A 148 -17.65 -11.19 -13.84
C LEU A 148 -17.76 -10.71 -12.38
N LYS A 149 -17.83 -11.65 -11.45
CA LYS A 149 -17.67 -11.36 -10.03
C LYS A 149 -16.19 -11.23 -9.69
N VAL A 150 -15.82 -10.10 -9.08
CA VAL A 150 -14.44 -9.78 -8.73
C VAL A 150 -14.23 -9.89 -7.21
N ALA A 151 -13.20 -10.62 -6.81
CA ALA A 151 -12.65 -10.56 -5.46
C ALA A 151 -11.42 -9.65 -5.45
N LEU A 152 -11.53 -8.45 -4.90
CA LEU A 152 -10.39 -7.55 -4.73
C LEU A 152 -9.63 -7.93 -3.46
N VAL A 153 -8.42 -8.44 -3.60
CA VAL A 153 -7.59 -8.86 -2.47
C VAL A 153 -6.51 -7.83 -2.21
N ARG A 154 -6.51 -7.27 -1.00
CA ARG A 154 -5.57 -6.26 -0.53
C ARG A 154 -4.39 -6.89 0.21
N HIS A 155 -3.23 -6.27 0.13
CA HIS A 155 -2.04 -6.61 0.94
C HIS A 155 -2.29 -6.45 2.46
N PRO A 156 -1.54 -7.17 3.32
CA PRO A 156 -1.75 -7.12 4.76
C PRO A 156 -1.57 -5.70 5.31
N MET A 157 -2.48 -5.29 6.20
CA MET A 157 -2.36 -4.08 7.02
C MET A 157 -2.68 -4.43 8.48
N PRO A 158 -1.82 -5.19 9.18
CA PRO A 158 -2.13 -5.83 10.47
C PRO A 158 -2.10 -4.87 11.67
N TYR A 159 -2.81 -3.74 11.57
CA TYR A 159 -2.95 -2.76 12.64
C TYR A 159 -3.77 -3.30 13.82
N GLY A 160 -4.81 -4.08 13.55
CA GLY A 160 -5.68 -4.71 14.55
C GLY A 160 -5.18 -6.06 15.07
N ASN A 161 -6.06 -6.82 15.73
CA ASN A 161 -5.76 -8.15 16.28
C ASN A 161 -5.50 -9.18 15.16
N LEU A 162 -4.31 -9.79 15.12
CA LEU A 162 -3.92 -10.73 14.05
C LEU A 162 -4.82 -11.96 13.96
N HIS A 163 -5.33 -12.46 15.09
CA HIS A 163 -6.24 -13.60 15.11
C HIS A 163 -7.55 -13.25 14.39
N ASP A 164 -8.12 -12.09 14.74
CA ASP A 164 -9.39 -11.62 14.16
C ASP A 164 -9.21 -11.18 12.70
N MET A 165 -7.99 -10.80 12.34
CA MET A 165 -7.57 -10.45 10.98
C MET A 165 -7.04 -11.64 10.18
N ARG A 166 -7.25 -12.89 10.61
CA ARG A 166 -6.84 -14.07 9.82
C ARG A 166 -7.37 -13.99 8.39
N VAL A 167 -8.68 -13.78 8.27
CA VAL A 167 -9.42 -13.55 7.02
C VAL A 167 -10.46 -12.47 7.28
N GLN A 168 -10.49 -11.44 6.44
CA GLN A 168 -11.52 -10.42 6.42
C GLN A 168 -12.16 -10.38 5.03
N ARG A 169 -13.48 -10.22 5.00
CA ARG A 169 -14.27 -10.06 3.77
C ARG A 169 -15.28 -8.95 3.99
N PHE A 170 -15.27 -7.96 3.11
CA PHE A 170 -16.12 -6.78 3.17
C PHE A 170 -16.94 -6.63 1.90
N ARG A 171 -18.26 -6.59 2.07
CA ARG A 171 -19.28 -6.36 1.05
C ARG A 171 -20.10 -5.11 1.34
N THR A 172 -20.11 -4.66 2.59
CA THR A 172 -20.81 -3.44 3.00
C THR A 172 -19.94 -2.58 3.91
N LEU A 173 -20.29 -1.30 4.05
CA LEU A 173 -19.58 -0.37 4.93
C LEU A 173 -19.75 -0.74 6.40
N GLU A 174 -20.88 -1.35 6.77
CA GLU A 174 -21.13 -1.81 8.14
C GLU A 174 -20.19 -2.97 8.54
N GLU A 175 -19.85 -3.85 7.59
CA GLU A 175 -18.85 -4.90 7.82
C GLU A 175 -17.45 -4.30 8.02
N ILE A 176 -17.11 -3.24 7.27
CA ILE A 176 -15.88 -2.47 7.48
C ILE A 176 -15.90 -1.85 8.87
N ASP A 177 -16.95 -1.13 9.26
CA ASP A 177 -17.06 -0.48 10.57
C ASP A 177 -16.94 -1.46 11.73
N ALA A 178 -17.54 -2.65 11.61
CA ALA A 178 -17.48 -3.71 12.62
C ALA A 178 -16.06 -4.29 12.81
N SER A 179 -15.15 -4.07 11.87
CA SER A 179 -13.74 -4.49 11.99
C SER A 179 -12.85 -3.49 12.73
N HIS A 180 -13.40 -2.33 13.13
CA HIS A 180 -12.66 -1.24 13.78
C HIS A 180 -11.38 -0.80 13.03
N PRO A 181 -11.47 -0.49 11.73
CA PRO A 181 -10.31 -0.19 10.91
C PRO A 181 -9.74 1.19 11.20
N THR A 182 -8.44 1.31 10.96
CA THR A 182 -7.70 2.58 10.88
C THR A 182 -8.13 3.42 9.67
N ILE A 183 -7.67 4.69 9.60
CA ILE A 183 -7.91 5.53 8.41
C ILE A 183 -7.30 4.87 7.16
N GLU A 184 -6.07 4.37 7.23
CA GLU A 184 -5.38 3.76 6.09
C GLU A 184 -6.09 2.49 5.59
N GLU A 185 -6.61 1.67 6.51
CA GLU A 185 -7.45 0.52 6.12
C GLU A 185 -8.74 0.97 5.42
N ARG A 186 -9.41 2.00 5.93
CA ARG A 186 -10.62 2.54 5.29
C ARG A 186 -10.35 3.10 3.90
N GLU A 187 -9.23 3.79 3.73
CA GLU A 187 -8.75 4.33 2.45
C GLU A 187 -8.66 3.26 1.36
N GLU A 188 -8.34 2.03 1.74
CA GLU A 188 -8.19 0.91 0.81
C GLU A 188 -9.46 0.04 0.68
N TYR A 189 -10.40 0.11 1.63
CA TYR A 189 -11.59 -0.75 1.66
C TYR A 189 -12.88 -0.06 1.20
N GLU A 190 -13.13 1.18 1.63
CA GLU A 190 -14.46 1.79 1.51
C GLU A 190 -14.87 2.05 0.07
N LEU A 191 -13.95 2.61 -0.74
CA LEU A 191 -14.28 3.01 -2.10
C LEU A 191 -14.59 1.81 -3.00
N PRO A 192 -13.79 0.72 -3.03
CA PRO A 192 -14.17 -0.49 -3.76
C PRO A 192 -15.52 -1.07 -3.30
N VAL A 193 -15.80 -1.09 -1.99
CA VAL A 193 -17.07 -1.60 -1.46
C VAL A 193 -18.25 -0.73 -1.90
N ARG A 194 -18.11 0.61 -1.91
CA ARG A 194 -19.12 1.53 -2.47
C ARG A 194 -19.36 1.31 -3.96
N GLU A 195 -18.33 0.89 -4.70
CA GLU A 195 -18.43 0.51 -6.12
C GLU A 195 -18.97 -0.92 -6.32
N GLY A 196 -19.36 -1.62 -5.25
CA GLY A 196 -19.95 -2.96 -5.31
C GLY A 196 -18.92 -4.08 -5.50
N VAL A 197 -17.63 -3.81 -5.26
CA VAL A 197 -16.55 -4.81 -5.30
C VAL A 197 -16.38 -5.41 -3.91
N THR A 198 -16.36 -6.75 -3.81
CA THR A 198 -16.07 -7.42 -2.53
C THR A 198 -14.57 -7.34 -2.26
N VAL A 199 -14.20 -6.82 -1.09
CA VAL A 199 -12.83 -6.67 -0.65
C VAL A 199 -12.46 -7.79 0.31
N TYR A 200 -11.25 -8.33 0.15
CA TYR A 200 -10.64 -9.30 1.04
C TYR A 200 -9.32 -8.77 1.57
N ALA A 201 -9.07 -8.98 2.85
CA ALA A 201 -7.85 -8.57 3.54
C ALA A 201 -7.55 -9.56 4.68
N GLY A 202 -6.41 -9.39 5.33
CA GLY A 202 -6.03 -10.16 6.51
C GLY A 202 -4.56 -10.54 6.51
N VAL A 203 -4.23 -11.67 7.15
CA VAL A 203 -2.83 -12.13 7.31
C VAL A 203 -2.57 -13.55 6.81
N ASP A 204 -3.61 -14.38 6.56
CA ASP A 204 -3.45 -15.72 5.97
C ASP A 204 -3.98 -15.76 4.53
N TYR A 205 -3.08 -15.56 3.57
CA TYR A 205 -3.44 -15.47 2.16
C TYR A 205 -3.78 -16.82 1.52
N GLY A 206 -3.49 -17.94 2.20
CA GLY A 206 -4.03 -19.24 1.79
C GLY A 206 -5.53 -19.30 2.02
N ASP A 207 -5.97 -18.94 3.23
CA ASP A 207 -7.38 -18.96 3.59
C ASP A 207 -8.18 -17.85 2.90
N ILE A 208 -7.58 -16.66 2.72
CA ILE A 208 -8.19 -15.57 1.94
C ILE A 208 -8.41 -16.01 0.49
N LEU A 209 -7.41 -16.64 -0.14
CA LEU A 209 -7.54 -17.11 -1.52
C LEU A 209 -8.66 -18.15 -1.62
N ALA A 210 -8.68 -19.15 -0.73
CA ALA A 210 -9.72 -20.16 -0.72
C ALA A 210 -11.13 -19.55 -0.64
N LEU A 211 -11.33 -18.56 0.25
CA LEU A 211 -12.62 -17.87 0.37
C LEU A 211 -12.95 -17.03 -0.87
N ALA A 212 -11.96 -16.34 -1.46
CA ALA A 212 -12.15 -15.55 -2.66
C ALA A 212 -12.54 -16.42 -3.87
N GLU A 213 -11.96 -17.62 -4.00
CA GLU A 213 -12.24 -18.57 -5.07
C GLU A 213 -13.66 -19.15 -5.01
N GLU A 214 -14.28 -19.21 -3.83
CA GLU A 214 -15.68 -19.63 -3.68
C GLU A 214 -16.66 -18.57 -4.19
N ASP A 215 -16.32 -17.29 -4.01
CA ASP A 215 -17.22 -16.16 -4.19
C ASP A 215 -17.10 -15.45 -5.55
N ALA A 216 -15.97 -15.61 -6.24
CA ALA A 216 -15.62 -14.83 -7.43
C ALA A 216 -15.27 -15.66 -8.68
N ASP A 217 -15.38 -14.99 -9.83
CA ASP A 217 -14.95 -15.51 -11.13
C ASP A 217 -13.51 -15.12 -11.41
N VAL A 218 -13.05 -13.97 -10.91
CA VAL A 218 -11.69 -13.46 -11.07
C VAL A 218 -11.19 -12.88 -9.74
N VAL A 219 -9.94 -13.18 -9.40
CA VAL A 219 -9.22 -12.58 -8.27
C VAL A 219 -8.42 -11.37 -8.79
N LEU A 220 -8.64 -10.22 -8.20
CA LEU A 220 -7.85 -9.01 -8.46
C LEU A 220 -6.92 -8.80 -7.26
N TRP A 221 -5.65 -9.13 -7.42
CA TRP A 221 -4.61 -8.83 -6.44
C TRP A 221 -4.20 -7.36 -6.56
N ASP A 222 -4.39 -6.61 -5.49
CA ASP A 222 -3.98 -5.21 -5.40
C ASP A 222 -2.87 -5.09 -4.35
N GLY A 223 -1.64 -5.01 -4.84
CA GLY A 223 -0.44 -5.07 -4.03
C GLY A 223 -0.35 -3.89 -3.05
N GLY A 224 0.23 -4.13 -1.88
CA GLY A 224 0.61 -3.06 -0.96
C GLY A 224 1.91 -2.43 -1.43
N ASN A 225 2.05 -1.11 -1.29
CA ASN A 225 3.27 -0.40 -1.67
C ASN A 225 3.76 -0.73 -3.11
N ASN A 226 4.84 -1.51 -3.27
CA ASN A 226 5.32 -2.09 -4.52
C ASN A 226 5.61 -3.59 -4.36
N ASP A 227 4.83 -4.32 -3.56
CA ASP A 227 5.10 -5.73 -3.29
C ASP A 227 5.08 -6.61 -4.55
N LEU A 228 5.72 -7.79 -4.47
CA LEU A 228 5.49 -8.86 -5.43
C LEU A 228 4.12 -9.51 -5.15
N PRO A 229 3.42 -10.03 -6.17
CA PRO A 229 2.10 -10.59 -5.97
C PRO A 229 2.12 -11.89 -5.14
N PHE A 230 1.15 -12.03 -4.22
CA PHE A 230 1.04 -13.23 -3.38
C PHE A 230 0.37 -14.40 -4.11
N TYR A 231 -0.29 -14.11 -5.22
CA TYR A 231 -0.92 -15.11 -6.08
C TYR A 231 -0.23 -15.09 -7.44
N VAL A 232 -0.12 -16.25 -8.09
CA VAL A 232 0.43 -16.34 -9.44
C VAL A 232 -0.53 -15.62 -10.41
N PRO A 233 -0.11 -14.52 -11.06
CA PRO A 233 -0.97 -13.77 -11.96
C PRO A 233 -1.09 -14.44 -13.33
N ASP A 234 -2.27 -14.37 -13.94
CA ASP A 234 -2.45 -14.55 -15.38
C ASP A 234 -2.02 -13.28 -16.12
N LEU A 235 -2.37 -12.11 -15.58
CA LEU A 235 -2.03 -10.80 -16.10
C LEU A 235 -1.43 -9.93 -14.99
N MET A 236 -0.24 -9.37 -15.23
CA MET A 236 0.44 -8.47 -14.31
C MET A 236 0.55 -7.05 -14.88
N ILE A 237 -0.14 -6.11 -14.24
CA ILE A 237 -0.08 -4.67 -14.52
C ILE A 237 0.81 -4.02 -13.45
N VAL A 238 1.84 -3.30 -13.88
CA VAL A 238 2.73 -2.56 -12.97
C VAL A 238 2.63 -1.07 -13.23
N VAL A 239 2.24 -0.33 -12.19
CA VAL A 239 2.07 1.12 -12.25
C VAL A 239 3.36 1.83 -11.85
N ALA A 240 3.85 2.70 -12.72
CA ALA A 240 4.98 3.58 -12.47
C ALA A 240 4.54 5.04 -12.37
N ASP A 241 5.29 5.85 -11.64
CA ASP A 241 4.97 7.26 -11.41
C ASP A 241 5.80 8.17 -12.31
N ALA A 242 5.16 8.90 -13.23
CA ALA A 242 5.84 9.84 -14.11
C ALA A 242 6.51 11.01 -13.36
N LEU A 243 6.13 11.29 -12.11
CA LEU A 243 6.75 12.31 -11.26
C LEU A 243 8.05 11.85 -10.60
N ARG A 244 8.36 10.55 -10.64
CA ARG A 244 9.51 9.94 -9.96
C ARG A 244 10.29 8.99 -10.89
N PRO A 245 10.75 9.45 -12.07
CA PRO A 245 11.53 8.61 -12.98
C PRO A 245 12.82 8.11 -12.29
N GLY A 246 13.18 6.86 -12.53
CA GLY A 246 14.33 6.18 -11.90
C GLY A 246 13.95 5.35 -10.67
N HIS A 247 12.75 5.53 -10.10
CA HIS A 247 12.31 4.72 -8.94
C HIS A 247 12.12 3.24 -9.30
N GLU A 248 11.88 2.92 -10.58
CA GLU A 248 11.86 1.56 -11.11
C GLU A 248 13.20 0.80 -10.95
N THR A 249 14.32 1.49 -10.75
CA THR A 249 15.67 0.91 -10.56
C THR A 249 16.33 1.31 -9.23
N ALA A 250 15.60 1.96 -8.32
CA ALA A 250 16.15 2.45 -7.04
C ALA A 250 15.51 1.80 -5.81
N TYR A 251 14.43 1.03 -5.97
CA TYR A 251 13.64 0.48 -4.87
C TYR A 251 13.33 -1.00 -5.08
N HIS A 252 13.33 -1.76 -3.98
CA HIS A 252 12.92 -3.16 -3.96
C HIS A 252 11.44 -3.27 -3.57
N PRO A 253 10.67 -4.18 -4.19
CA PRO A 253 11.01 -5.06 -5.33
C PRO A 253 10.60 -4.46 -6.71
N SER A 254 10.78 -3.16 -6.92
CA SER A 254 10.26 -2.45 -8.11
C SER A 254 10.74 -3.04 -9.44
N GLU A 255 12.04 -3.29 -9.56
CA GLU A 255 12.62 -3.85 -10.79
C GLU A 255 12.15 -5.28 -11.06
N ALA A 256 11.95 -6.08 -10.00
CA ALA A 256 11.37 -7.41 -10.12
C ALA A 256 9.94 -7.35 -10.64
N ASN A 257 9.13 -6.40 -10.16
CA ASN A 257 7.79 -6.16 -10.72
C ASN A 257 7.86 -5.77 -12.19
N VAL A 258 8.76 -4.86 -12.59
CA VAL A 258 8.89 -4.43 -13.99
C VAL A 258 9.27 -5.59 -14.90
N HIS A 259 10.20 -6.45 -14.49
CA HIS A 259 10.58 -7.65 -15.26
C HIS A 259 9.44 -8.67 -15.41
N LEU A 260 8.51 -8.73 -14.45
CA LEU A 260 7.37 -9.65 -14.47
C LEU A 260 6.14 -9.08 -15.18
N ALA A 261 6.11 -7.78 -15.47
CA ALA A 261 4.94 -7.11 -16.00
C ALA A 261 4.59 -7.55 -17.43
N ASP A 262 3.30 -7.76 -17.68
CA ASP A 262 2.73 -7.82 -19.03
C ASP A 262 2.37 -6.41 -19.53
N VAL A 263 1.99 -5.53 -18.60
CA VAL A 263 1.60 -4.13 -18.87
C VAL A 263 2.33 -3.19 -17.91
N LEU A 264 2.99 -2.18 -18.47
CA LEU A 264 3.62 -1.09 -17.74
C LEU A 264 2.79 0.18 -17.91
N ALA A 265 2.11 0.60 -16.83
CA ALA A 265 1.28 1.79 -16.81
C ALA A 265 2.05 2.97 -16.21
N VAL A 266 2.51 3.90 -17.05
CA VAL A 266 3.14 5.16 -16.60
C VAL A 266 2.03 6.15 -16.26
N ASN A 267 1.77 6.34 -14.98
CA ASN A 267 0.67 7.16 -14.50
C ASN A 267 1.08 8.62 -14.21
N LYS A 268 0.09 9.51 -14.07
CA LYS A 268 0.23 10.95 -13.81
C LYS A 268 0.94 11.72 -14.93
N VAL A 269 0.84 11.25 -16.18
CA VAL A 269 1.46 11.94 -17.32
C VAL A 269 0.86 13.32 -17.61
N ASP A 270 -0.34 13.59 -17.09
CA ASP A 270 -1.01 14.90 -17.11
C ASP A 270 -0.43 15.90 -16.10
N SER A 271 0.28 15.41 -15.08
CA SER A 271 0.87 16.22 -14.01
C SER A 271 2.40 16.32 -14.11
N ALA A 272 3.05 15.37 -14.79
CA ALA A 272 4.50 15.32 -14.95
C ALA A 272 5.01 16.16 -16.13
N ALA A 273 6.27 16.60 -16.06
CA ALA A 273 6.93 17.23 -17.19
C ALA A 273 7.19 16.20 -18.31
N GLU A 274 7.09 16.62 -19.57
CA GLU A 274 7.28 15.74 -20.73
C GLU A 274 8.62 14.97 -20.70
N LEU A 275 9.69 15.63 -20.23
CA LEU A 275 11.01 15.01 -20.08
C LEU A 275 11.01 13.89 -19.04
N ASP A 276 10.27 14.05 -17.94
CA ASP A 276 10.23 13.04 -16.88
C ASP A 276 9.37 11.85 -17.29
N VAL A 277 8.28 12.09 -18.03
CA VAL A 277 7.51 11.03 -18.71
C VAL A 277 8.44 10.23 -19.64
N ALA A 278 9.22 10.91 -20.49
CA ALA A 278 10.13 10.26 -21.42
C ALA A 278 11.22 9.43 -20.70
N LYS A 279 11.76 9.92 -19.58
CA LYS A 279 12.73 9.16 -18.75
C LYS A 279 12.09 7.92 -18.15
N ALA A 280 10.90 8.04 -17.55
CA ALA A 280 10.19 6.90 -16.95
C ALA A 280 9.91 5.82 -17.99
N VAL A 281 9.40 6.21 -19.17
CA VAL A 281 9.16 5.30 -20.28
C VAL A 281 10.45 4.59 -20.72
N ALA A 282 11.54 5.34 -20.91
CA ALA A 282 12.82 4.77 -21.33
C ALA A 282 13.40 3.80 -20.30
N GLY A 283 13.32 4.12 -19.00
CA GLY A 283 13.78 3.24 -17.92
C GLY A 283 13.01 1.93 -17.88
N LEU A 284 11.68 2.01 -17.95
CA LEU A 284 10.79 0.85 -17.94
C LEU A 284 10.98 -0.06 -19.16
N GLN A 285 11.02 0.50 -20.37
CA GLN A 285 11.25 -0.27 -21.60
C GLN A 285 12.67 -0.84 -21.68
N GLY A 286 13.65 -0.20 -21.02
CA GLY A 286 14.99 -0.73 -20.89
C GLY A 286 15.06 -1.99 -20.03
N LEU A 287 14.21 -2.09 -19.00
CA LEU A 287 14.11 -3.25 -18.11
C LEU A 287 13.24 -4.38 -18.70
N ASN A 288 12.11 -4.03 -19.31
CA ASN A 288 11.18 -4.98 -19.91
C ASN A 288 10.67 -4.45 -21.27
N PRO A 289 11.36 -4.80 -22.38
CA PRO A 289 10.98 -4.35 -23.72
C PRO A 289 9.75 -5.08 -24.29
N ASP A 290 9.35 -6.21 -23.69
CA ASP A 290 8.26 -7.05 -24.18
C ASP A 290 6.90 -6.64 -23.58
N ALA A 291 6.89 -5.91 -22.46
CA ALA A 291 5.68 -5.43 -21.83
C ALA A 291 4.97 -4.35 -22.66
N THR A 292 3.64 -4.39 -22.63
CA THR A 292 2.82 -3.37 -23.27
C THR A 292 2.85 -2.08 -22.45
N LEU A 293 3.20 -0.95 -23.09
CA LEU A 293 3.23 0.35 -22.43
C LEU A 293 1.86 1.05 -22.50
N LEU A 294 1.39 1.55 -21.36
CA LEU A 294 0.20 2.38 -21.21
C LEU A 294 0.58 3.73 -20.59
N LEU A 295 0.26 4.84 -21.25
CA LEU A 295 0.40 6.18 -20.66
C LEU A 295 -0.93 6.56 -20.02
N ALA A 296 -0.95 6.67 -18.70
CA ALA A 296 -2.14 6.86 -17.91
C ALA A 296 -2.22 8.28 -17.33
N LYS A 297 -3.41 8.87 -17.41
CA LYS A 297 -3.72 10.15 -16.76
C LYS A 297 -4.60 9.91 -15.55
N SER A 298 -4.32 10.62 -14.46
CA SER A 298 -5.09 10.51 -13.21
C SER A 298 -5.30 11.90 -12.59
N PRO A 299 -6.18 12.73 -13.19
CA PRO A 299 -6.37 14.11 -12.75
C PRO A 299 -6.95 14.16 -11.33
N ALA A 300 -6.40 15.07 -10.52
CA ALA A 300 -6.94 15.41 -9.21
C ALA A 300 -8.05 16.46 -9.35
N THR A 301 -9.26 16.10 -8.95
CA THR A 301 -10.47 16.93 -9.10
C THR A 301 -11.05 17.27 -7.73
N LEU A 302 -11.43 18.52 -7.52
CA LEU A 302 -11.95 18.98 -6.24
C LEU A 302 -13.49 18.85 -6.24
N GLU A 303 -14.04 18.09 -5.30
CA GLU A 303 -15.48 17.88 -5.18
C GLU A 303 -16.23 19.19 -4.89
N ALA A 304 -17.53 19.25 -5.20
CA ALA A 304 -18.35 20.45 -5.04
C ALA A 304 -18.24 21.07 -3.64
N GLY A 305 -18.11 22.39 -3.56
CA GLY A 305 -17.91 23.11 -2.30
C GLY A 305 -17.63 24.60 -2.53
N PRO A 306 -17.31 25.36 -1.47
CA PRO A 306 -16.95 26.77 -1.62
C PRO A 306 -15.72 26.94 -2.53
N SER A 307 -15.67 28.02 -3.30
CA SER A 307 -14.44 28.37 -4.04
C SER A 307 -13.28 28.48 -3.06
N ILE A 308 -12.11 27.98 -3.45
CA ILE A 308 -10.87 28.13 -2.68
C ILE A 308 -9.93 29.19 -3.30
N GLU A 309 -10.39 29.86 -4.37
CA GLU A 309 -9.65 30.90 -5.04
C GLU A 309 -9.36 32.05 -4.08
N GLY A 310 -8.09 32.42 -3.94
CA GLY A 310 -7.68 33.48 -3.03
C GLY A 310 -7.65 33.09 -1.54
N MET A 311 -7.99 31.84 -1.18
CA MET A 311 -8.06 31.39 0.21
C MET A 311 -6.74 30.80 0.73
N ARG A 312 -6.59 30.80 2.05
CA ARG A 312 -5.53 30.10 2.78
C ARG A 312 -5.99 28.68 3.07
N VAL A 313 -5.31 27.70 2.49
CA VAL A 313 -5.73 26.30 2.48
C VAL A 313 -4.81 25.45 3.34
N LEU A 314 -5.38 24.65 4.25
CA LEU A 314 -4.65 23.50 4.82
C LEU A 314 -4.89 22.31 3.93
N VAL A 315 -3.83 21.65 3.49
CA VAL A 315 -3.92 20.41 2.72
C VAL A 315 -3.63 19.22 3.65
N VAL A 316 -4.55 18.27 3.69
CA VAL A 316 -4.35 16.94 4.30
C VAL A 316 -4.08 15.96 3.17
N GLU A 317 -3.00 15.19 3.24
CA GLU A 317 -2.61 14.25 2.18
C GLU A 317 -2.61 12.80 2.67
N ASP A 318 -2.77 11.88 1.73
CA ASP A 318 -2.57 10.44 1.91
C ASP A 318 -1.24 10.14 2.62
N GLY A 319 -1.34 9.54 3.82
CA GLY A 319 -0.21 9.30 4.72
C GLY A 319 0.89 8.48 4.07
N PRO A 320 0.60 7.27 3.56
CA PRO A 320 1.56 6.44 2.84
C PRO A 320 2.32 7.14 1.70
N THR A 321 1.62 7.91 0.86
CA THR A 321 2.24 8.60 -0.28
C THR A 321 3.32 9.59 0.16
N ILE A 322 3.08 10.36 1.23
CA ILE A 322 4.01 11.41 1.67
C ILE A 322 4.95 10.99 2.81
N THR A 323 4.78 9.81 3.39
CA THR A 323 5.69 9.26 4.39
C THR A 323 6.68 8.29 3.75
N HIS A 324 6.40 6.98 3.75
CA HIS A 324 7.29 6.00 3.13
C HIS A 324 7.29 6.07 1.61
N GLY A 325 6.28 6.66 0.95
CA GLY A 325 6.27 6.96 -0.48
C GLY A 325 7.22 8.07 -0.92
N GLY A 326 7.70 8.90 0.01
CA GLY A 326 8.76 9.88 -0.24
C GLY A 326 8.32 11.16 -0.97
N MET A 327 7.02 11.36 -1.19
CA MET A 327 6.52 12.54 -1.90
C MET A 327 6.42 13.76 -0.95
N PRO A 328 6.89 14.96 -1.36
CA PRO A 328 6.74 16.16 -0.54
C PRO A 328 5.30 16.71 -0.51
N PHE A 329 4.45 16.28 -1.45
CA PHE A 329 3.05 16.69 -1.60
C PHE A 329 2.25 15.60 -2.35
N GLY A 330 0.92 15.65 -2.31
CA GLY A 330 0.03 14.70 -2.98
C GLY A 330 -1.07 15.36 -3.82
N ALA A 331 -2.18 14.63 -3.98
CA ALA A 331 -3.30 15.04 -4.82
C ALA A 331 -3.99 16.30 -4.28
N GLY A 332 -4.04 16.47 -2.96
CA GLY A 332 -4.60 17.64 -2.28
C GLY A 332 -3.93 18.93 -2.74
N THR A 333 -2.61 18.92 -2.79
CA THR A 333 -1.77 20.05 -3.20
C THR A 333 -1.94 20.38 -4.68
N VAL A 334 -2.01 19.35 -5.53
CA VAL A 334 -2.23 19.53 -6.98
C VAL A 334 -3.59 20.19 -7.22
N ALA A 335 -4.65 19.67 -6.59
CA ALA A 335 -6.00 20.22 -6.72
C ALA A 335 -6.10 21.65 -6.16
N ALA A 336 -5.52 21.91 -4.96
CA ALA A 336 -5.55 23.22 -4.33
C ALA A 336 -4.91 24.31 -5.20
N ARG A 337 -3.75 24.01 -5.81
CA ARG A 337 -3.06 24.93 -6.72
C ARG A 337 -3.85 25.15 -8.02
N ALA A 338 -4.39 24.09 -8.61
CA ALA A 338 -5.17 24.17 -9.84
C ALA A 338 -6.44 25.05 -9.69
N HIS A 339 -6.99 25.15 -8.48
CA HIS A 339 -8.19 25.94 -8.17
C HIS A 339 -7.87 27.30 -7.51
N GLY A 340 -6.62 27.77 -7.57
CA GLY A 340 -6.28 29.15 -7.23
C GLY A 340 -6.14 29.47 -5.75
N ALA A 341 -5.83 28.48 -4.89
CA ALA A 341 -5.46 28.73 -3.50
C ALA A 341 -4.36 29.80 -3.40
N ALA A 342 -4.55 30.83 -2.55
CA ALA A 342 -3.57 31.90 -2.38
C ALA A 342 -2.34 31.45 -1.58
N GLU A 343 -2.56 30.58 -0.60
CA GLU A 343 -1.53 30.08 0.31
C GLU A 343 -1.84 28.63 0.70
N LEU A 344 -0.82 27.77 0.68
CA LEU A 344 -0.87 26.48 1.37
C LEU A 344 -0.25 26.68 2.75
N VAL A 345 -1.09 26.67 3.79
CA VAL A 345 -0.69 26.96 5.17
C VAL A 345 0.14 25.80 5.69
N ASP A 346 1.36 26.10 6.14
CA ASP A 346 2.25 25.11 6.75
C ASP A 346 1.71 24.63 8.11
N PRO A 347 1.31 23.35 8.24
CA PRO A 347 0.77 22.83 9.50
C PRO A 347 1.83 22.50 10.55
N ARG A 348 3.13 22.45 10.19
CA ARG A 348 4.21 21.98 11.10
C ARG A 348 4.28 22.76 12.43
N PRO A 349 4.13 24.09 12.47
CA PRO A 349 4.11 24.84 13.74
C PRO A 349 2.95 24.48 14.66
N TYR A 350 1.88 23.88 14.12
CA TYR A 350 0.63 23.56 14.80
C TYR A 350 0.49 22.06 15.11
N ALA A 351 1.37 21.22 14.56
CA ALA A 351 1.37 19.78 14.78
C ALA A 351 1.51 19.46 16.28
N VAL A 352 0.73 18.49 16.75
CA VAL A 352 0.75 18.01 18.15
C VAL A 352 1.06 16.52 18.23
N GLY A 353 1.63 16.10 19.37
CA GLY A 353 1.82 14.69 19.69
C GLY A 353 2.62 13.91 18.64
N SER A 354 2.11 12.75 18.22
CA SER A 354 2.80 11.86 17.27
C SER A 354 3.05 12.50 15.90
N LEU A 355 2.22 13.45 15.46
CA LEU A 355 2.41 14.17 14.19
C LEU A 355 3.72 14.98 14.16
N ARG A 356 4.20 15.47 15.31
CA ARG A 356 5.53 16.11 15.38
C ARG A 356 6.64 15.12 15.04
N GLY A 357 6.56 13.92 15.61
CA GLY A 357 7.50 12.84 15.34
C GLY A 357 7.46 12.39 13.87
N VAL A 358 6.30 12.44 13.21
CA VAL A 358 6.18 12.19 11.77
C VAL A 358 7.00 13.20 10.97
N TYR A 359 6.90 14.50 11.24
CA TYR A 359 7.71 15.50 10.55
C TYR A 359 9.21 15.38 10.83
N GLU A 360 9.60 14.98 12.04
CA GLU A 360 11.00 14.71 12.38
C GLU A 360 11.55 13.50 11.63
N LYS A 361 10.75 12.42 11.53
CA LYS A 361 11.11 11.18 10.83
C LYS A 361 11.12 11.35 9.31
N TYR A 362 10.22 12.18 8.77
CA TYR A 362 10.04 12.40 7.33
C TYR A 362 10.24 13.89 6.98
N PRO A 363 11.50 14.38 6.99
CA PRO A 363 11.79 15.82 6.83
C PRO A 363 11.53 16.36 5.41
N HIS A 364 11.26 15.47 4.45
CA HIS A 364 10.94 15.84 3.07
C HIS A 364 9.48 16.30 2.90
N ILE A 365 8.60 16.02 3.87
CA ILE A 365 7.20 16.45 3.81
C ILE A 365 7.13 17.98 3.72
N GLY A 366 6.39 18.47 2.72
CA GLY A 366 6.18 19.89 2.47
C GLY A 366 5.16 20.54 3.42
N ALA A 367 4.53 21.62 2.95
CA ALA A 367 3.47 22.32 3.68
C ALA A 367 2.12 21.57 3.57
N VAL A 368 2.10 20.32 4.04
CA VAL A 368 0.96 19.41 4.01
C VAL A 368 0.88 18.62 5.32
N LEU A 369 -0.33 18.20 5.71
CA LEU A 369 -0.60 17.40 6.90
C LEU A 369 -0.81 15.93 6.50
N PRO A 370 0.05 14.99 6.93
CA PRO A 370 -0.21 13.57 6.71
C PRO A 370 -1.46 13.12 7.45
N ALA A 371 -2.35 12.42 6.75
CA ALA A 371 -3.50 11.74 7.34
C ALA A 371 -3.03 10.56 8.20
N MET A 372 -2.71 10.86 9.47
CA MET A 372 -2.37 9.85 10.46
C MET A 372 -3.63 9.49 11.27
N GLY A 373 -3.90 8.20 11.42
CA GLY A 373 -5.10 7.73 12.13
C GLY A 373 -5.10 6.23 12.38
N TYR A 374 -3.97 5.70 12.85
CA TYR A 374 -3.85 4.28 13.21
C TYR A 374 -4.48 3.94 14.57
N GLY A 375 -5.03 4.94 15.27
CA GLY A 375 -5.79 4.76 16.50
C GLY A 375 -6.41 6.07 16.99
N ASP A 376 -7.25 5.97 18.03
CA ASP A 376 -8.03 7.09 18.58
C ASP A 376 -7.19 8.30 18.99
N GLU A 377 -5.97 8.07 19.48
CA GLU A 377 -5.05 9.15 19.86
C GLU A 377 -4.57 9.93 18.65
N GLN A 378 -4.10 9.25 17.60
CA GLN A 378 -3.62 9.90 16.39
C GLN A 378 -4.74 10.66 15.67
N LEU A 379 -5.96 10.10 15.67
CA LEU A 379 -7.11 10.78 15.10
C LEU A 379 -7.46 12.08 15.87
N ARG A 380 -7.38 12.07 17.20
CA ARG A 380 -7.52 13.30 18.02
C ARG A 380 -6.41 14.31 17.77
N GLU A 381 -5.17 13.86 17.60
CA GLU A 381 -4.03 14.72 17.28
C GLU A 381 -4.17 15.35 15.89
N LEU A 382 -4.67 14.59 14.91
CA LEU A 382 -5.00 15.09 13.57
C LEU A 382 -6.05 16.20 13.64
N ALA A 383 -7.16 15.95 14.35
CA ALA A 383 -8.22 16.94 14.55
C ALA A 383 -7.71 18.20 15.27
N ALA A 384 -6.92 18.05 16.33
CA ALA A 384 -6.33 19.16 17.07
C ALA A 384 -5.35 19.99 16.22
N THR A 385 -4.55 19.33 15.38
CA THR A 385 -3.62 19.99 14.45
C THR A 385 -4.37 20.81 13.40
N ILE A 386 -5.43 20.24 12.82
CA ILE A 386 -6.32 20.95 11.87
C ILE A 386 -6.95 22.17 12.54
N ALA A 387 -7.44 22.00 13.77
CA ALA A 387 -8.08 23.08 14.53
C ALA A 387 -7.13 24.24 14.81
N ALA A 388 -5.89 23.94 15.20
CA ALA A 388 -4.86 24.92 15.52
C ALA A 388 -4.28 25.62 14.28
N THR A 389 -4.36 24.99 13.11
CA THR A 389 -3.83 25.56 11.87
C THR A 389 -4.74 26.70 11.38
N PRO A 390 -4.22 27.93 11.17
CA PRO A 390 -5.01 29.08 10.76
C PRO A 390 -5.22 29.07 9.25
N CYS A 391 -6.21 28.30 8.77
CA CYS A 391 -6.63 28.28 7.37
C CYS A 391 -8.14 28.57 7.25
N ASP A 392 -8.57 28.97 6.06
CA ASP A 392 -9.97 29.26 5.73
C ASP A 392 -10.75 27.97 5.39
N VAL A 393 -10.07 27.02 4.75
CA VAL A 393 -10.64 25.76 4.23
C VAL A 393 -9.61 24.64 4.32
N VAL A 394 -10.08 23.41 4.50
CA VAL A 394 -9.26 22.20 4.42
C VAL A 394 -9.50 21.53 3.07
N VAL A 395 -8.43 21.14 2.38
CA VAL A 395 -8.50 20.28 1.20
C VAL A 395 -7.96 18.91 1.59
N SER A 396 -8.78 17.88 1.45
CA SER A 396 -8.39 16.49 1.75
C SER A 396 -8.03 15.76 0.47
N GLY A 397 -6.76 15.40 0.32
CA GLY A 397 -6.20 14.56 -0.74
C GLY A 397 -6.16 13.07 -0.42
N THR A 398 -6.85 12.64 0.64
CA THR A 398 -6.99 11.24 1.05
C THR A 398 -7.95 10.48 0.11
N PRO A 399 -7.82 9.15 -0.02
CA PRO A 399 -8.78 8.33 -0.79
C PRO A 399 -10.23 8.35 -0.29
N ILE A 400 -10.44 8.63 1.00
CA ILE A 400 -11.76 8.74 1.63
C ILE A 400 -12.05 10.16 2.10
N ASP A 401 -13.34 10.45 2.25
CA ASP A 401 -13.80 11.64 2.94
C ASP A 401 -13.54 11.55 4.45
N LEU A 402 -12.55 12.30 4.93
CA LEU A 402 -12.19 12.37 6.35
C LEU A 402 -13.24 13.07 7.22
N THR A 403 -14.28 13.68 6.64
CA THR A 403 -15.25 14.51 7.38
C THR A 403 -15.86 13.74 8.55
N ALA A 404 -16.31 12.51 8.34
CA ALA A 404 -16.92 11.70 9.41
C ALA A 404 -15.91 11.37 10.53
N ALA A 405 -14.69 10.96 10.17
CA ALA A 405 -13.64 10.63 11.14
C ALA A 405 -13.24 11.86 11.97
N LEU A 406 -13.08 13.02 11.33
CA LEU A 406 -12.73 14.28 11.99
C LEU A 406 -13.86 14.81 12.88
N GLN A 407 -15.13 14.63 12.49
CA GLN A 407 -16.28 14.99 13.31
C GLN A 407 -16.32 14.16 14.61
N VAL A 408 -16.11 12.84 14.51
CA VAL A 408 -16.00 11.96 15.68
C VAL A 408 -14.84 12.37 16.59
N ALA A 409 -13.74 12.82 16.00
CA ALA A 409 -12.56 13.29 16.72
C ALA A 409 -12.70 14.67 17.39
N GLY A 410 -13.81 15.37 17.15
CA GLY A 410 -14.07 16.71 17.69
C GLY A 410 -13.35 17.84 16.95
N ALA A 411 -13.03 17.67 15.66
CA ALA A 411 -12.51 18.74 14.83
C ALA A 411 -13.53 19.91 14.72
N PRO A 412 -13.07 21.17 14.61
CA PRO A 412 -13.96 22.31 14.45
C PRO A 412 -14.71 22.25 13.13
N ASP A 413 -15.89 22.86 13.10
CA ASP A 413 -16.71 23.02 11.89
C ASP A 413 -16.03 24.00 10.92
N ARG A 414 -15.14 23.46 10.09
CA ARG A 414 -14.44 24.16 9.01
C ARG A 414 -14.80 23.48 7.68
N PRO A 415 -15.03 24.22 6.58
CA PRO A 415 -15.29 23.58 5.30
C PRO A 415 -14.14 22.67 4.89
N ILE A 416 -14.48 21.42 4.55
CA ILE A 416 -13.56 20.44 3.98
C ILE A 416 -13.99 20.20 2.53
N ARG A 417 -13.02 20.27 1.60
CA ARG A 417 -13.23 19.86 0.21
C ARG A 417 -12.39 18.63 -0.09
N HIS A 418 -13.05 17.55 -0.44
CA HIS A 418 -12.40 16.30 -0.80
C HIS A 418 -11.90 16.34 -2.25
N VAL A 419 -10.74 15.74 -2.50
CA VAL A 419 -10.16 15.57 -3.82
C VAL A 419 -10.42 14.17 -4.30
N ALA A 420 -11.20 14.04 -5.36
CA ALA A 420 -11.36 12.78 -6.09
C ALA A 420 -10.28 12.65 -7.16
N TYR A 421 -9.70 11.46 -7.27
CA TYR A 421 -8.78 11.10 -8.34
C TYR A 421 -9.11 9.70 -8.88
N ASP A 422 -9.27 9.64 -10.19
CA ASP A 422 -9.54 8.41 -10.95
C ASP A 422 -8.77 8.49 -12.28
N LEU A 423 -8.66 7.35 -12.98
CA LEU A 423 -8.13 7.36 -14.34
C LEU A 423 -9.05 8.13 -15.29
N ASP A 424 -8.48 8.83 -16.28
CA ASP A 424 -9.30 9.50 -17.30
C ASP A 424 -9.98 8.49 -18.25
N GLU A 425 -11.04 8.92 -18.94
CA GLU A 425 -11.82 8.04 -19.83
C GLU A 425 -10.97 7.44 -20.97
N GLY A 426 -9.96 8.17 -21.44
CA GLY A 426 -9.02 7.66 -22.45
C GLY A 426 -8.20 6.48 -21.93
N THR A 427 -7.64 6.62 -20.72
CA THR A 427 -6.89 5.56 -20.05
C THR A 427 -7.80 4.36 -19.74
N LYS A 428 -9.03 4.60 -19.25
CA LYS A 428 -10.01 3.54 -18.98
C LYS A 428 -10.32 2.70 -20.23
N ALA A 429 -10.55 3.37 -21.37
CA ALA A 429 -10.83 2.69 -22.63
C ALA A 429 -9.63 1.85 -23.13
N GLN A 430 -8.41 2.36 -22.97
CA GLN A 430 -7.19 1.60 -23.30
C GLN A 430 -7.01 0.39 -22.39
N LEU A 431 -7.22 0.55 -21.08
CA LEU A 431 -7.13 -0.55 -20.12
C LEU A 431 -8.20 -1.63 -20.39
N ALA A 432 -9.41 -1.23 -20.77
CA ALA A 432 -10.46 -2.16 -21.19
C ALA A 432 -10.06 -2.97 -22.43
N ALA A 433 -9.44 -2.32 -23.42
CA ALA A 433 -8.93 -3.01 -24.60
C ALA A 433 -7.81 -4.01 -24.28
N LEU A 434 -6.96 -3.71 -23.28
CA LEU A 434 -5.91 -4.62 -22.80
C LEU A 434 -6.47 -5.84 -22.05
N LEU A 435 -7.56 -5.67 -21.31
CA LEU A 435 -8.21 -6.75 -20.58
C LEU A 435 -9.06 -7.67 -21.47
N GLU A 436 -9.57 -7.18 -22.60
CA GLU A 436 -10.49 -7.92 -23.47
C GLU A 436 -10.00 -9.33 -23.86
N PRO A 437 -8.75 -9.53 -24.32
CA PRO A 437 -8.28 -10.86 -24.73
C PRO A 437 -8.27 -11.86 -23.57
N TRP A 438 -8.01 -11.38 -22.35
CA TRP A 438 -8.01 -12.19 -21.13
C TRP A 438 -9.42 -12.58 -20.72
N ILE A 439 -10.36 -11.63 -20.76
CA ILE A 439 -11.77 -11.88 -20.46
C ILE A 439 -12.35 -12.92 -21.42
N VAL A 440 -12.04 -12.80 -22.72
CA VAL A 440 -12.44 -13.80 -23.73
C VAL A 440 -11.84 -15.17 -23.41
N ARG A 441 -10.56 -15.22 -23.03
CA ARG A 441 -9.87 -16.47 -22.67
C ARG A 441 -10.47 -17.15 -21.44
N TRP A 442 -10.88 -16.40 -20.42
CA TRP A 442 -11.47 -16.96 -19.20
C TRP A 442 -12.93 -17.38 -19.36
N SER A 443 -13.60 -16.84 -20.37
CA SER A 443 -14.99 -17.16 -20.69
C SER A 443 -15.14 -18.34 -21.67
N ALA A 444 -14.03 -18.81 -22.25
CA ALA A 444 -13.96 -19.91 -23.22
C ALA A 444 -13.67 -21.24 -22.51
#